data_AF-A0A7Y6NP23-F1
#
_entry.id   AF-A0A7Y6NP23-F1
#
_cell.length_a   1.000
_cell.length_b   1.000
_cell.length_c   1.000
_cell.angle_alpha   90.00
_cell.angle_beta   90.00
_cell.angle_gamma   90.00
#
_symmetry.space_group_name_H-M   'P 1'
#
loop_
_entity.id
_entity.type
_entity.pdbx_description
1 polymer ?
#
loop_
_entity_poly.entity_id
_entity_poly.type
_entity_poly.pdbx_seq_one_letter_code
_entity_poly.pdbx_strand_id
1 'polypeptide(L)'
;MASFDALKAVVIDVIDDFTKHDVALNYDPKGSRSYNAKVKLAKLYINEPVLAVMPIRFNKAMRTLVGSKWRDVGSLDLVALATIGEVIALACAHSGIELPAGEPK
;
A
#
# COMPACT_ATOMS: atom_id res chain seq x y z
N MET A 1 13.86 -6.21 -12.73
CA MET A 1 12.86 -6.80 -11.81
C MET A 1 12.56 -5.73 -10.77
N ALA A 2 11.30 -5.40 -10.50
CA ALA A 2 10.98 -4.38 -9.50
C ALA A 2 11.42 -4.85 -8.09
N SER A 3 11.94 -3.94 -7.27
CA SER A 3 12.36 -4.22 -5.90
C SER A 3 11.21 -4.05 -4.91
N PHE A 4 11.38 -4.63 -3.71
CA PHE A 4 10.48 -4.38 -2.59
C PHE A 4 10.36 -2.89 -2.26
N ASP A 5 11.47 -2.16 -2.24
CA ASP A 5 11.48 -0.73 -1.93
C ASP A 5 10.67 0.10 -2.95
N ALA A 6 10.77 -0.25 -4.24
CA ALA A 6 9.98 0.40 -5.28
C ALA A 6 8.49 0.09 -5.14
N LEU A 7 8.14 -1.16 -4.81
CA LEU A 7 6.75 -1.55 -4.54
C LEU A 7 6.19 -0.82 -3.33
N LYS A 8 6.97 -0.76 -2.24
CA LYS A 8 6.60 -0.06 -1.01
C LYS A 8 6.37 1.42 -1.27
N ALA A 9 7.25 2.08 -2.02
CA ALA A 9 7.07 3.47 -2.43
C ALA A 9 5.78 3.67 -3.22
N VAL A 10 5.50 2.85 -4.24
CA VAL A 10 4.27 2.95 -5.04
C VAL A 10 3.01 2.72 -4.20
N VAL A 11 3.02 1.76 -3.26
CA VAL A 11 1.89 1.57 -2.33
C VAL A 11 1.65 2.83 -1.52
N ILE A 12 2.73 3.43 -0.98
CA ILE A 12 2.64 4.64 -0.16
C ILE A 12 2.13 5.82 -0.99
N ASP A 13 2.59 5.99 -2.23
CA ASP A 13 2.12 7.03 -3.14
C ASP A 13 0.62 6.88 -3.44
N VAL A 14 0.15 5.64 -3.68
CA VAL A 14 -1.29 5.40 -3.87
C VAL A 14 -2.06 5.73 -2.60
N ILE A 15 -1.56 5.40 -1.41
CA ILE A 15 -2.23 5.75 -0.15
C ILE A 15 -2.30 7.27 0.02
N ASP A 16 -1.19 7.97 -0.24
CA ASP A 16 -1.06 9.43 -0.20
C ASP A 16 -2.13 10.12 -1.08
N ASP A 17 -2.34 9.59 -2.29
CA ASP A 17 -3.33 10.09 -3.25
C ASP A 17 -4.80 10.07 -2.74
N PHE A 18 -5.11 9.24 -1.75
CA PHE A 18 -6.47 9.08 -1.19
C PHE A 18 -6.65 9.77 0.16
N THR A 19 -5.65 10.50 0.64
CA THR A 19 -5.72 11.26 1.89
C THR A 19 -5.27 12.70 1.69
N LYS A 20 -5.55 13.55 2.67
CA LYS A 20 -5.03 14.94 2.71
C LYS A 20 -3.69 15.04 3.45
N HIS A 21 -3.22 13.92 3.99
CA HIS A 21 -1.96 13.86 4.70
C HIS A 21 -0.83 13.56 3.73
N ASP A 22 0.31 14.27 3.86
CA ASP A 22 1.52 13.95 3.09
C ASP A 22 2.20 12.69 3.68
N VAL A 23 1.59 11.52 3.46
CA VAL A 23 2.08 10.23 3.93
C VAL A 23 3.41 9.92 3.26
N ALA A 24 3.56 10.13 1.96
CA ALA A 24 4.78 9.82 1.22
C ALA A 24 6.00 10.58 1.76
N LEU A 25 5.83 11.87 2.06
CA LEU A 25 6.90 12.72 2.61
C LEU A 25 7.25 12.37 4.07
N ASN A 26 6.27 11.91 4.83
CA ASN A 26 6.38 11.69 6.29
C ASN A 26 6.45 10.22 6.70
N TYR A 27 6.55 9.30 5.73
CA TYR A 27 6.68 7.87 6.01
C TYR A 27 8.08 7.55 6.54
N ASP A 28 8.15 6.96 7.72
CA ASP A 28 9.38 6.44 8.33
C ASP A 28 9.18 5.00 8.83
N PRO A 29 9.82 4.00 8.19
CA PRO A 29 9.77 2.61 8.63
C PRO A 29 10.21 2.39 10.08
N LYS A 30 11.08 3.26 10.62
CA LYS A 30 11.69 3.14 11.96
C LYS A 30 10.92 3.89 13.05
N GLY A 31 9.83 4.57 12.69
CA GLY A 31 8.89 5.17 13.65
C GLY A 31 9.33 6.49 14.30
N SER A 32 10.33 7.19 13.75
CA SER A 32 10.71 8.53 14.21
C SER A 32 9.87 9.66 13.57
N ARG A 33 9.17 9.38 12.45
CA ARG A 33 8.15 10.27 11.84
C ARG A 33 6.73 9.74 12.02
N SER A 34 5.75 10.61 11.77
CA SER A 34 4.33 10.45 12.06
C SER A 34 3.64 9.25 11.40
N TYR A 35 4.16 8.70 10.28
CA TYR A 35 3.56 7.56 9.60
C TYR A 35 4.52 6.38 9.41
N ASN A 36 4.00 5.17 9.63
CA ASN A 36 4.72 3.90 9.47
C ASN A 36 3.73 2.78 9.10
N ALA A 37 4.22 1.56 8.88
CA ALA A 37 3.39 0.43 8.46
C ALA A 37 2.22 0.12 9.42
N LYS A 38 2.36 0.37 10.73
CA LYS A 38 1.33 0.11 11.76
C LYS A 38 0.21 1.15 11.78
N VAL A 39 0.33 2.22 10.99
CA VAL A 39 -0.71 3.26 10.93
C VAL A 39 -1.97 2.68 10.34
N LYS A 40 -3.07 2.84 11.08
CA LYS A 40 -4.39 2.48 10.61
C LYS A 40 -4.83 3.40 9.48
N LEU A 41 -5.32 2.84 8.38
CA LEU A 41 -5.85 3.58 7.22
C LEU A 41 -6.98 4.53 7.63
N ALA A 42 -7.81 4.14 8.59
CA ALA A 42 -8.85 5.00 9.15
C ALA A 42 -8.32 6.30 9.80
N LYS A 43 -7.09 6.31 10.35
CA LYS A 43 -6.46 7.54 10.86
C LYS A 43 -6.08 8.52 9.75
N LEU A 44 -5.97 8.02 8.52
CA LEU A 44 -5.72 8.81 7.31
C LEU A 44 -7.02 9.17 6.58
N TYR A 45 -8.19 8.92 7.20
CA TYR A 45 -9.51 9.06 6.56
C TYR A 45 -9.73 8.13 5.36
N ILE A 46 -8.92 7.08 5.24
CA ILE A 46 -9.10 6.01 4.26
C ILE A 46 -9.95 4.93 4.94
N ASN A 47 -11.27 5.09 4.80
CA ASN A 47 -12.29 4.18 5.34
C ASN A 47 -12.80 3.22 4.24
N GLU A 48 -13.72 2.32 4.59
CA GLU A 48 -14.21 1.28 3.66
C GLU A 48 -14.71 1.83 2.31
N PRO A 49 -15.50 2.92 2.23
CA PRO A 49 -15.86 3.52 0.94
C PRO A 49 -14.66 3.96 0.08
N VAL A 50 -13.62 4.53 0.71
CA VAL A 50 -12.39 4.91 -0.01
C VAL A 50 -11.65 3.66 -0.47
N LEU A 51 -11.49 2.67 0.41
CA LEU A 51 -10.86 1.39 0.08
C LEU A 51 -11.58 0.66 -1.06
N ALA A 52 -12.90 0.78 -1.14
CA ALA A 52 -13.69 0.15 -2.20
C ALA A 52 -13.42 0.75 -3.60
N VAL A 53 -12.99 2.01 -3.69
CA VAL A 53 -12.68 2.70 -4.96
C VAL A 53 -11.19 2.71 -5.30
N MET A 54 -10.31 2.42 -4.33
CA MET A 54 -8.86 2.30 -4.53
C MET A 54 -8.41 1.27 -5.58
N PRO A 55 -9.08 0.11 -5.82
CA PRO A 55 -8.55 -0.94 -6.71
C PRO A 55 -8.19 -0.44 -8.11
N ILE A 56 -8.97 0.49 -8.67
CA ILE A 56 -8.76 1.00 -10.03
C ILE A 56 -7.38 1.67 -10.15
N ARG A 57 -7.07 2.58 -9.22
CA ARG A 57 -5.78 3.31 -9.21
C ARG A 57 -4.65 2.39 -8.78
N PHE A 58 -4.88 1.56 -7.77
CA PHE A 58 -3.89 0.63 -7.23
C PHE A 58 -3.44 -0.41 -8.27
N ASN A 59 -4.38 -1.06 -8.97
CA ASN A 59 -4.06 -2.02 -10.03
C ASN A 59 -3.30 -1.36 -11.19
N LYS A 60 -3.65 -0.13 -11.57
CA LYS A 60 -2.93 0.62 -12.62
C LYS A 60 -1.49 0.92 -12.21
N ALA A 61 -1.28 1.40 -10.99
CA ALA A 61 0.04 1.69 -10.45
C ALA A 61 0.92 0.43 -10.38
N MET A 62 0.36 -0.67 -9.86
CA MET A 62 1.09 -1.94 -9.75
C MET A 62 1.39 -2.59 -11.09
N ARG A 63 0.45 -2.56 -12.04
CA ARG A 63 0.68 -3.05 -13.40
C ARG A 63 1.79 -2.28 -14.11
N THR A 64 1.92 -0.98 -13.81
CA THR A 64 3.03 -0.15 -14.33
C THR A 64 4.36 -0.60 -13.74
N LEU A 65 4.40 -0.93 -12.45
CA LEU A 65 5.61 -1.33 -11.75
C LEU A 65 6.08 -2.76 -12.09
N VAL A 66 5.18 -3.75 -12.01
CA VAL A 66 5.56 -5.18 -12.10
C VAL A 66 5.04 -5.88 -13.36
N GLY A 67 4.32 -5.16 -14.22
CA GLY A 67 3.87 -5.66 -15.51
C GLY A 67 2.91 -6.86 -15.39
N SER A 68 3.16 -7.89 -16.20
CA SER A 68 2.35 -9.11 -16.29
C SER A 68 2.38 -9.98 -15.03
N LYS A 69 3.28 -9.71 -14.07
CA LYS A 69 3.31 -10.41 -12.78
C LYS A 69 2.20 -9.95 -11.83
N TRP A 70 1.60 -8.79 -12.08
CA TRP A 70 0.55 -8.26 -11.22
C TRP A 70 -0.73 -9.07 -11.36
N ARG A 71 -1.25 -9.55 -10.23
CA ARG A 71 -2.60 -10.10 -10.11
C ARG A 71 -3.52 -9.03 -9.54
N ASP A 72 -4.56 -8.67 -10.29
CA ASP A 72 -5.48 -7.60 -9.87
C ASP A 72 -6.11 -7.89 -8.51
N VAL A 73 -6.24 -6.83 -7.70
CA VAL A 73 -6.97 -6.85 -6.42
C VAL A 73 -8.38 -6.30 -6.63
N GLY A 74 -9.35 -6.87 -5.92
CA GLY A 74 -10.72 -6.39 -5.87
C GLY A 74 -10.98 -5.46 -4.68
N SER A 75 -12.18 -4.86 -4.66
CA SER A 75 -12.60 -4.00 -3.55
C SER A 75 -12.65 -4.76 -2.21
N LEU A 76 -13.06 -6.03 -2.21
CA LEU A 76 -13.14 -6.84 -0.99
C LEU A 76 -11.75 -7.09 -0.38
N ASP A 77 -10.73 -7.28 -1.22
CA ASP A 77 -9.36 -7.52 -0.76
C ASP A 77 -8.80 -6.30 -0.03
N LEU A 78 -9.10 -5.09 -0.52
CA LEU A 78 -8.64 -3.83 0.07
C LEU A 78 -9.46 -3.39 1.28
N VAL A 79 -10.79 -3.57 1.27
CA VAL A 79 -11.67 -3.19 2.37
C VAL A 79 -11.38 -3.99 3.65
N ALA A 80 -10.88 -5.22 3.52
CA ALA A 80 -10.49 -6.05 4.65
C ALA A 80 -9.20 -5.57 5.38
N LEU A 81 -8.47 -4.59 4.82
CA LEU A 81 -7.20 -4.13 5.35
C LEU A 81 -7.40 -2.95 6.31
N ALA A 82 -6.70 -2.99 7.44
CA ALA A 82 -6.73 -1.99 8.48
C ALA A 82 -5.51 -1.06 8.47
N THR A 83 -4.34 -1.51 8.01
CA THR A 83 -3.07 -0.76 8.11
C THR A 83 -2.35 -0.56 6.78
N ILE A 84 -1.40 0.39 6.74
CA ILE A 84 -0.51 0.58 5.59
C ILE A 84 0.31 -0.69 5.31
N GLY A 85 0.82 -1.35 6.36
CA GLY A 85 1.62 -2.56 6.25
C GLY A 85 0.86 -3.74 5.64
N GLU A 86 -0.43 -3.86 5.93
CA GLU A 86 -1.30 -4.86 5.31
C GLU A 86 -1.49 -4.60 3.80
N VAL A 87 -1.60 -3.34 3.37
CA VAL A 87 -1.66 -2.99 1.93
C VAL A 87 -0.33 -3.34 1.24
N ILE A 88 0.81 -3.07 1.88
CA ILE A 88 2.13 -3.45 1.37
C ILE A 88 2.23 -4.98 1.26
N ALA A 89 1.81 -5.72 2.27
CA ALA A 89 1.82 -7.18 2.27
C ALA A 89 0.93 -7.77 1.17
N LEU A 90 -0.25 -7.19 0.93
CA LEU A 90 -1.13 -7.57 -0.18
C LEU A 90 -0.44 -7.35 -1.52
N ALA A 91 0.19 -6.19 -1.72
CA ALA A 91 0.93 -5.88 -2.95
C ALA A 91 2.09 -6.87 -3.19
N CYS A 92 2.85 -7.25 -2.16
CA CYS A 92 3.87 -8.29 -2.26
C CYS A 92 3.28 -9.62 -2.72
N ALA A 93 2.18 -10.07 -2.10
CA ALA A 93 1.52 -11.33 -2.46
C ALA A 93 0.98 -11.34 -3.90
N HIS A 94 0.49 -10.20 -4.40
CA HIS A 94 -0.08 -10.09 -5.74
C HIS A 94 0.95 -9.80 -6.84
N SER A 95 2.12 -9.25 -6.49
CA SER A 95 3.22 -8.98 -7.42
C SER A 95 4.24 -10.13 -7.54
N GLY A 96 4.26 -11.04 -6.56
CA GLY A 96 5.28 -12.07 -6.44
C GLY A 96 6.64 -11.57 -5.94
N ILE A 97 6.70 -10.33 -5.43
CA ILE A 97 7.88 -9.80 -4.74
C ILE A 97 7.83 -10.27 -3.28
N GLU A 98 8.89 -10.90 -2.81
CA GLU A 98 8.98 -11.38 -1.42
C GLU A 98 8.90 -10.21 -0.42
N LEU A 99 8.14 -10.40 0.65
CA LEU A 99 8.10 -9.50 1.78
C LEU A 99 9.33 -9.77 2.68
N PRO A 100 10.25 -8.82 2.88
CA PRO A 100 11.42 -9.03 3.72
C PRO A 100 11.06 -9.41 5.16
N ALA A 101 11.86 -10.30 5.75
CA ALA A 101 11.67 -10.70 7.15
C ALA A 101 11.81 -9.48 8.08
N GLY A 102 10.82 -9.27 8.94
CA GLY A 102 10.80 -8.17 9.92
C GLY A 102 10.12 -6.88 9.45
N GLU A 103 9.59 -6.82 8.21
CA GLU A 103 8.74 -5.71 7.80
C GLU A 103 7.42 -5.71 8.61
N PRO A 104 7.04 -4.57 9.22
CA PRO A 104 5.83 -4.51 10.03
C PRO A 104 4.57 -4.57 9.15
N LYS A 105 3.57 -5.29 9.64
CA LYS A 105 2.20 -5.27 9.12
C LYS A 105 1.37 -4.25 9.90
#